data_AF-A0A354Q7K9-F1
#
_entry.id   AF-A0A354Q7K9-F1
#
_cell.length_a   1.000
_cell.length_b   1.000
_cell.length_c   1.000
_cell.angle_alpha   90.00
_cell.angle_beta   90.00
_cell.angle_gamma   90.00
#
_symmetry.space_group_name_H-M   'P 1'
#
loop_
_entity.id
_entity.type
_entity.pdbx_description
1 polymer ?
#
loop_
_entity_poly.entity_id
_entity_poly.type
_entity_poly.pdbx_seq_one_letter_code
_entity_poly.pdbx_strand_id
1 'polypeptide(L)'
;GTYTNKNQRVHSTEIAVKALRRTRPEWQIISELSQALGHKSSFESIPQVFNAMVQEAKAFTGISFDKIGSFGIELTKNTKDPGKKVVPEMTAI
;
A
#
# COMPACT_ATOMS: atom_id res chain seq x y z
N GLY A 1 -5.69 -2.10 -3.56
CA GLY A 1 -4.53 -1.98 -2.68
C GLY A 1 -3.79 -0.70 -2.99
N THR A 2 -2.51 -0.60 -2.64
CA THR A 2 -1.65 0.52 -3.04
C THR A 2 -0.27 0.03 -3.43
N TYR A 3 0.40 0.72 -4.34
CA TYR A 3 1.83 0.55 -4.59
C TYR A 3 2.51 1.92 -4.64
N THR A 4 3.79 1.97 -4.28
CA THR A 4 4.62 3.16 -4.39
C THR A 4 5.60 2.96 -5.54
N ASN A 5 5.60 3.86 -6.52
CA ASN A 5 6.46 3.76 -7.69
C ASN A 5 7.88 4.35 -7.43
N LYS A 6 8.78 4.22 -8.41
CA LYS A 6 10.16 4.76 -8.35
C LYS A 6 10.24 6.29 -8.17
N ASN A 7 9.15 6.99 -8.44
CA ASN A 7 9.02 8.43 -8.26
C ASN A 7 8.48 8.78 -6.87
N GLN A 8 8.43 7.82 -5.95
CA GLN A 8 7.89 7.99 -4.59
C GLN A 8 6.44 8.48 -4.61
N ARG A 9 5.66 8.05 -5.61
CA ARG A 9 4.23 8.32 -5.72
C ARG A 9 3.44 7.07 -5.40
N VAL A 10 2.50 7.20 -4.46
CA VAL A 10 1.57 6.16 -4.04
C VAL A 10 0.37 6.20 -4.97
N HIS A 11 0.04 5.07 -5.58
CA HIS A 11 -1.14 4.89 -6.41
C HIS A 11 -2.06 3.85 -5.79
N SER A 12 -3.38 4.05 -5.92
CA SER A 12 -4.37 3.06 -5.54
C SER A 12 -4.54 2.04 -6.66
N THR A 13 -4.92 0.82 -6.28
CA THR A 13 -5.29 -0.24 -7.21
C THR A 13 -6.66 -0.77 -6.86
N GLU A 14 -7.44 -1.03 -7.89
CA GLU A 14 -8.77 -1.61 -7.75
C GLU A 14 -8.74 -3.10 -8.11
N ILE A 15 -9.63 -3.85 -7.49
CA ILE A 15 -9.82 -5.28 -7.79
C ILE A 15 -10.75 -5.35 -9.00
N ALA A 16 -10.18 -5.52 -10.20
CA ALA A 16 -10.96 -5.64 -11.42
C ALA A 16 -11.67 -7.00 -11.54
N VAL A 17 -11.07 -8.06 -10.99
CA VAL A 17 -11.58 -9.43 -11.06
C VAL A 17 -11.60 -10.03 -9.66
N LYS A 18 -12.75 -10.59 -9.28
CA LYS A 18 -12.89 -11.29 -8.01
C LYS A 18 -12.02 -12.54 -8.00
N ALA A 19 -11.27 -12.73 -6.92
CA ALA A 19 -10.43 -13.91 -6.74
C ALA A 19 -11.28 -15.19 -6.76
N LEU A 20 -10.73 -16.27 -7.36
CA LEU A 20 -11.40 -17.55 -7.45
C LEU A 20 -11.51 -18.22 -6.07
N ARG A 21 -12.65 -18.88 -5.83
CA ARG A 21 -12.88 -19.76 -4.66
C ARG A 21 -12.65 -19.04 -3.32
N ARG A 22 -11.83 -19.64 -2.43
CA ARG A 22 -11.51 -19.18 -1.07
C ARG A 22 -10.17 -18.45 -1.00
N THR A 23 -9.69 -17.90 -2.13
CA THR A 23 -8.46 -17.09 -2.13
C THR A 23 -8.68 -15.83 -1.33
N ARG A 24 -7.85 -15.64 -0.31
CA ARG A 24 -7.84 -14.46 0.57
C ARG A 24 -6.66 -13.57 0.18
N PRO A 25 -6.79 -12.23 0.30
CA PRO A 25 -5.67 -11.33 0.14
C PRO A 25 -4.63 -11.55 1.25
N GLU A 26 -3.38 -11.22 0.99
CA GLU A 26 -2.23 -11.49 1.86
C GLU A 26 -2.40 -10.85 3.25
N TRP A 27 -2.90 -9.61 3.31
CA TRP A 27 -3.13 -8.92 4.58
C TRP A 27 -4.13 -9.66 5.48
N GLN A 28 -5.15 -10.29 4.88
CA GLN A 28 -6.16 -11.04 5.62
C GLN A 28 -5.57 -12.33 6.17
N ILE A 29 -4.73 -13.02 5.39
CA ILE A 29 -4.00 -14.22 5.84
C ILE A 29 -3.12 -13.90 7.05
N ILE A 30 -2.37 -12.78 7.00
CA ILE A 30 -1.49 -12.36 8.09
C ILE A 30 -2.31 -11.93 9.33
N SER A 31 -3.41 -11.21 9.15
CA SER A 31 -4.28 -10.80 10.27
C SER A 31 -4.92 -12.00 10.97
N GLU A 32 -5.45 -12.96 10.21
CA GLU A 32 -6.05 -14.19 10.76
C GLU A 32 -5.00 -15.07 11.47
N LEU A 33 -3.78 -15.16 10.92
CA LEU A 33 -2.67 -15.85 11.58
C LEU A 33 -2.32 -15.19 12.92
N SER A 34 -2.23 -13.86 12.94
CA SER A 34 -1.96 -13.10 14.16
C SER A 34 -3.03 -13.34 15.24
N GLN A 35 -4.30 -13.37 14.84
CA GLN A 35 -5.41 -13.71 15.75
C GLN A 35 -5.29 -15.14 16.27
N ALA A 36 -4.94 -16.11 15.43
CA ALA A 36 -4.74 -17.50 15.83
C ALA A 36 -3.59 -17.66 16.84
N LEU A 37 -2.61 -16.75 16.82
CA LEU A 37 -1.52 -16.67 17.79
C LEU A 37 -1.89 -15.91 19.09
N GLY A 38 -3.14 -15.46 19.22
CA GLY A 38 -3.66 -14.78 20.42
C GLY A 38 -3.50 -13.26 20.43
N HIS A 39 -3.11 -12.64 19.31
CA HIS A 39 -3.10 -11.18 19.20
C HIS A 39 -4.51 -10.63 18.98
N LYS A 40 -4.83 -9.50 19.63
CA LYS A 40 -6.16 -8.85 19.56
C LYS A 40 -6.39 -8.01 18.30
N SER A 41 -5.38 -7.85 17.45
CA SER A 41 -5.44 -6.95 16.29
C SER A 41 -6.17 -7.62 15.14
N SER A 42 -7.34 -7.09 14.77
CA SER A 42 -8.06 -7.45 13.56
C SER A 42 -8.12 -6.27 12.60
N PHE A 43 -7.99 -6.56 11.31
CA PHE A 43 -8.30 -5.62 10.23
C PHE A 43 -9.42 -6.21 9.39
N GLU A 44 -10.36 -5.38 8.97
CA GLU A 44 -11.53 -5.80 8.19
C GLU A 44 -11.48 -5.26 6.75
N SER A 45 -10.59 -4.32 6.48
CA SER A 45 -10.52 -3.66 5.18
C SER A 45 -9.12 -3.13 4.85
N ILE A 46 -8.86 -2.95 3.55
CA ILE A 46 -7.61 -2.36 3.04
C ILE A 46 -7.37 -0.95 3.62
N PRO A 47 -8.37 -0.04 3.69
CA PRO A 47 -8.18 1.28 4.30
C PRO A 47 -7.73 1.22 5.77
N GLN A 48 -8.26 0.28 6.57
CA GLN A 48 -7.80 0.11 7.96
C GLN A 48 -6.33 -0.30 8.03
N VAL A 49 -5.90 -1.27 7.20
CA VAL A 49 -4.50 -1.69 7.12
C VAL A 49 -3.61 -0.51 6.70
N PHE A 50 -4.02 0.25 5.68
CA PHE A 50 -3.27 1.41 5.21
C PHE A 50 -3.16 2.50 6.28
N ASN A 51 -4.26 2.82 6.97
CA ASN A 51 -4.28 3.83 8.01
C ASN A 51 -3.42 3.43 9.21
N ALA A 52 -3.42 2.15 9.61
CA ALA A 52 -2.51 1.64 10.63
C ALA A 52 -1.04 1.78 10.21
N MET A 53 -0.72 1.44 8.96
CA MET A 53 0.61 1.62 8.40
C MET A 53 1.05 3.10 8.39
N VAL A 54 0.15 4.04 8.06
CA VAL A 54 0.42 5.49 8.06
C VAL A 54 0.80 6.02 9.45
N GLN A 55 0.24 5.46 10.53
CA GLN A 55 0.62 5.86 11.90
C GLN A 55 2.05 5.46 12.24
N GLU A 56 2.53 4.33 11.73
CA GLU A 56 3.86 3.80 12.00
C GLU A 56 4.93 4.37 11.04
N ALA A 57 4.58 4.51 9.75
CA ALA A 57 5.51 4.88 8.70
C ALA A 57 5.50 6.40 8.43
N LYS A 58 6.47 7.10 9.01
CA LYS A 58 6.66 8.57 8.88
C LYS A 58 6.69 9.12 7.45
N ALA A 59 6.97 8.29 6.43
CA ALA A 59 6.96 8.71 5.04
C ALA A 59 5.54 8.92 4.48
N PHE A 60 4.54 8.26 5.06
CA PHE A 60 3.15 8.29 4.62
C PHE A 60 2.27 9.24 5.46
N THR A 61 2.88 9.97 6.41
CA THR A 61 2.17 10.89 7.29
C THR A 61 1.32 11.90 6.50
N GLY A 62 0.04 11.99 6.87
CA GLY A 62 -0.92 12.90 6.24
C GLY A 62 -1.64 12.34 5.01
N ILE A 63 -1.28 11.13 4.56
CA ILE A 63 -1.96 10.42 3.46
C ILE A 63 -3.08 9.55 4.04
N SER A 64 -4.29 9.72 3.54
CA SER A 64 -5.40 8.79 3.79
C SER A 64 -5.71 8.02 2.51
N PHE A 65 -6.19 6.77 2.66
CA PHE A 65 -6.47 5.90 1.53
C PHE A 65 -7.42 6.56 0.50
N ASP A 66 -8.47 7.23 0.97
CA ASP A 66 -9.47 7.90 0.12
C ASP A 66 -8.91 9.08 -0.68
N LYS A 67 -7.81 9.70 -0.21
CA LYS A 67 -7.21 10.86 -0.87
C LYS A 67 -6.31 10.48 -2.05
N ILE A 68 -5.88 9.22 -2.15
CA ILE A 68 -4.91 8.79 -3.18
C ILE A 68 -5.46 9.02 -4.60
N GLY A 69 -6.74 8.73 -4.81
CA GLY A 69 -7.43 8.92 -6.08
C GLY A 69 -6.74 8.23 -7.28
N SER A 70 -7.14 8.62 -8.49
CA SER A 70 -6.61 8.03 -9.73
C SER A 70 -5.21 8.52 -10.10
N PHE A 71 -4.84 9.75 -9.70
CA PHE A 71 -3.55 10.36 -10.02
C PHE A 71 -2.43 10.01 -9.03
N GLY A 72 -2.77 9.44 -7.88
CA GLY A 72 -1.83 9.12 -6.82
C GLY A 72 -1.34 10.35 -6.04
N ILE A 73 -0.69 10.10 -4.91
CA ILE A 73 -0.12 11.12 -4.03
C ILE A 73 1.39 10.93 -3.92
N GLU A 74 2.13 12.02 -4.02
CA GLU A 74 3.58 12.02 -3.77
C GLU A 74 3.89 12.01 -2.28
N LEU A 75 4.85 11.20 -1.86
CA LEU A 75 5.28 11.14 -0.47
C LEU A 75 5.93 12.45 -0.05
N THR A 76 5.64 12.91 1.16
CA THR A 76 6.12 14.20 1.68
C THR A 76 7.62 14.23 1.96
N LYS A 77 8.25 13.06 2.12
CA LYS A 77 9.69 12.92 2.33
C LYS A 77 10.34 12.22 1.15
N ASN A 78 11.12 12.96 0.38
CA ASN A 78 12.03 12.40 -0.61
C ASN A 78 13.14 11.61 0.11
N THR A 79 12.95 10.30 0.25
CA THR A 79 14.00 9.38 0.71
C THR A 79 15.04 9.24 -0.39
N LYS A 80 16.32 9.21 -0.02
CA LYS A 80 17.40 8.86 -0.96
C LYS A 80 17.26 7.38 -1.33
N ASP A 81 16.76 7.13 -2.53
CA ASP A 81 16.68 5.79 -3.11
C ASP A 81 17.79 5.60 -4.16
N PRO A 82 18.88 4.85 -3.85
CA PRO A 82 19.92 4.56 -4.82
C PRO A 82 19.41 3.66 -5.97
N GLY A 83 18.38 2.85 -5.72
CA GLY A 83 17.72 2.00 -6.71
C GLY A 83 16.97 2.80 -7.77
N LYS A 84 16.58 4.05 -7.51
CA LYS A 84 15.91 4.91 -8.51
C LYS A 84 16.70 5.04 -9.82
N LYS A 85 18.04 4.99 -9.75
CA LYS A 85 18.92 5.11 -10.91
C LYS A 85 19.05 3.83 -11.74
N VAL A 86 18.67 2.67 -11.21
CA VAL A 86 18.85 1.38 -11.90
C VAL A 86 17.76 1.10 -12.93
N VAL A 87 16.60 1.77 -12.81
CA VAL A 87 15.48 1.65 -13.74
C VAL A 87 15.45 2.89 -14.63
N PRO A 88 15.75 2.77 -15.94
CA PRO A 88 15.63 3.89 -16.88
C PRO A 88 14.23 4.50 -16.83
N GLU A 89 14.11 5.81 -17.04
CA GLU A 89 12.82 6.37 -17.42
C GLU A 89 12.53 5.94 -18.85
N MET A 90 11.39 5.30 -19.06
CA MET A 90 10.93 5.02 -20.40
C MET A 90 10.37 6.34 -20.93
N THR A 91 11.22 7.09 -21.64
CA THR A 91 10.77 8.26 -22.39
C THR A 91 9.82 7.75 -23.46
N ALA A 92 8.54 8.09 -23.35
CA ALA A 92 7.59 7.82 -24.43
C ALA A 92 8.11 8.52 -25.69
N ILE A 93 8.34 7.72 -26.74
CA ILE A 93 8.57 8.15 -28.12
C ILE A 93 7.29 8.71 -28.72
#